data_AF-A0A1I7PHW6-F1
#
_entry.id   AF-A0A1I7PHW6-F1
#
_cell.length_a   1.000
_cell.length_b   1.000
_cell.length_c   1.000
_cell.angle_alpha   90.00
_cell.angle_beta   90.00
_cell.angle_gamma   90.00
#
_symmetry.space_group_name_H-M   'P 1'
#
loop_
_entity.id
_entity.type
_entity.pdbx_description
1 polymer ?
#
loop_
_entity_poly.entity_id
_entity_poly.type
_entity_poly.pdbx_seq_one_letter_code
_entity_poly.pdbx_strand_id
1 'polypeptide(L)'
;MNFRQLLQQRDALLRQARLANVAYATEWFDRFAARVTRARLRGLVTLHPADPDEAQPWPRFAAQEGSQAVLDEHFLDEEVVELADILDFLGEDIPSTGYLFPLEELAERFLPPLREELTAAGIALSGEADPVEDPKRRSG
;
A
#
# COMPACT_ATOMS: atom_id res chain seq x y z
N MET A 1 8.31 37.14 -8.57
CA MET A 1 7.39 36.02 -8.25
C MET A 1 6.11 36.62 -7.68
N ASN A 2 4.95 36.31 -8.22
CA ASN A 2 3.66 36.91 -7.80
C ASN A 2 2.73 35.88 -7.14
N PHE A 3 1.68 36.36 -6.48
CA PHE A 3 0.72 35.53 -5.74
C PHE A 3 0.12 34.37 -6.57
N ARG A 4 -0.23 34.62 -7.84
CA ARG A 4 -0.77 33.58 -8.73
C ARG A 4 0.27 32.49 -9.04
N GLN A 5 1.54 32.87 -9.21
CA GLN A 5 2.64 31.91 -9.40
C GLN A 5 2.85 31.04 -8.16
N LEU A 6 2.76 31.61 -6.96
CA LEU A 6 2.84 30.84 -5.70
C LEU A 6 1.71 29.82 -5.58
N LEU A 7 0.48 30.20 -5.92
CA LEU A 7 -0.66 29.27 -5.91
C LEU A 7 -0.48 28.12 -6.92
N GLN A 8 -0.05 28.43 -8.15
CA GLN A 8 0.20 27.41 -9.18
C GLN A 8 1.30 26.43 -8.77
N GLN A 9 2.37 26.93 -8.14
CA GLN A 9 3.44 26.09 -7.61
C GLN A 9 2.96 25.20 -6.47
N ARG A 10 2.15 25.73 -5.55
CA ARG A 10 1.54 24.91 -4.49
C ARG A 10 0.73 23.76 -5.06
N ASP A 11 -0.09 24.00 -6.07
CA ASP A 11 -0.91 22.94 -6.67
C ASP A 11 -0.06 21.88 -7.38
N ALA A 12 1.03 22.28 -8.03
CA ALA A 12 1.98 21.35 -8.62
C ALA A 12 2.67 20.48 -7.56
N LEU A 13 3.12 21.09 -6.46
CA LEU A 13 3.74 20.39 -5.34
C LEU A 13 2.78 19.40 -4.68
N LEU A 14 1.51 19.79 -4.47
CA LEU A 14 0.51 18.90 -3.91
C LEU A 14 0.22 17.68 -4.81
N ARG A 15 0.14 17.90 -6.13
CA ARG A 15 0.00 16.78 -7.08
C ARG A 15 1.20 15.84 -7.04
N GLN A 16 2.42 16.38 -7.00
CA GLN A 16 3.64 15.57 -6.92
C GLN A 16 3.71 14.78 -5.61
N ALA A 17 3.38 15.41 -4.47
CA ALA A 17 3.33 14.75 -3.17
C ALA A 17 2.30 13.61 -3.16
N ARG A 18 1.11 13.83 -3.74
CA ARG A 18 0.11 12.77 -3.90
C ARG A 18 0.65 11.59 -4.70
N LEU A 19 1.22 11.83 -5.89
CA LEU A 19 1.76 10.76 -6.72
C LEU A 19 2.91 10.00 -6.04
N ALA A 20 3.75 10.70 -5.28
CA ALA A 20 4.78 10.05 -4.48
C ALA A 20 4.18 9.11 -3.41
N ASN A 21 3.11 9.54 -2.73
CA ASN A 21 2.41 8.69 -1.76
C ASN A 21 1.72 7.49 -2.43
N VAL A 22 1.13 7.66 -3.62
CA VAL A 22 0.55 6.55 -4.40
C VAL A 22 1.64 5.54 -4.80
N ALA A 23 2.80 6.02 -5.26
CA ALA A 23 3.94 5.16 -5.59
C ALA A 23 4.44 4.38 -4.37
N TYR A 24 4.59 5.06 -3.22
CA TYR A 24 4.97 4.41 -1.97
C TYR A 24 3.95 3.36 -1.52
N ALA A 25 2.66 3.68 -1.53
CA ALA A 25 1.60 2.73 -1.19
C ALA A 25 1.61 1.50 -2.14
N THR A 26 1.84 1.72 -3.44
CA THR A 26 1.96 0.65 -4.43
C THR A 26 3.12 -0.29 -4.09
N GLU A 27 4.31 0.26 -3.85
CA GLU A 27 5.49 -0.52 -3.47
C GLU A 27 5.27 -1.26 -2.14
N TRP A 28 4.63 -0.61 -1.17
CA TRP A 28 4.29 -1.22 0.11
C TRP A 28 3.37 -2.44 -0.08
N PHE A 29 2.27 -2.29 -0.81
CA PHE A 29 1.35 -3.40 -1.07
C PHE A 29 1.97 -4.52 -1.90
N ASP A 30 2.86 -4.21 -2.84
CA ASP A 30 3.61 -5.24 -3.58
C ASP A 30 4.52 -6.06 -2.64
N ARG A 31 5.24 -5.40 -1.74
CA ARG A 31 6.07 -6.08 -0.73
C ARG A 31 5.23 -6.90 0.25
N PHE A 32 4.10 -6.35 0.69
CA PHE A 32 3.13 -7.03 1.55
C PHE A 32 2.59 -8.30 0.88
N ALA A 33 2.09 -8.19 -0.35
CA ALA A 33 1.55 -9.32 -1.12
C ALA A 33 2.60 -10.42 -1.32
N ALA A 34 3.83 -10.03 -1.68
CA ALA A 34 4.94 -10.96 -1.84
C ALA A 34 5.26 -11.70 -0.54
N ARG A 35 5.23 -11.01 0.61
CA ARG A 35 5.44 -11.62 1.93
C ARG A 35 4.33 -12.60 2.28
N VAL A 36 3.07 -12.17 2.20
CA VAL A 36 1.89 -12.99 2.48
C VAL A 36 1.91 -14.26 1.63
N THR A 37 2.18 -14.13 0.33
CA THR A 37 2.27 -15.26 -0.60
C THR A 37 3.43 -16.21 -0.24
N ARG A 38 4.64 -15.67 -0.01
CA ARG A 38 5.83 -16.47 0.28
C ARG A 38 5.71 -17.25 1.59
N ALA A 39 5.17 -16.62 2.62
CA ALA A 39 4.95 -17.24 3.93
C ALA A 39 3.63 -18.04 3.99
N ARG A 40 2.83 -18.04 2.91
CA ARG A 40 1.51 -18.69 2.82
C ARG A 40 0.57 -18.27 3.94
N LEU A 41 0.67 -17.01 4.34
CA LEU A 41 -0.21 -16.43 5.35
C LEU A 41 -1.61 -16.28 4.75
N ARG A 42 -2.62 -16.65 5.55
CA ARG A 42 -4.02 -16.64 5.15
C ARG A 42 -4.91 -16.44 6.35
N GLY A 43 -6.12 -15.98 6.07
CA GLY A 43 -7.20 -15.91 7.03
C GLY A 43 -7.52 -14.48 7.42
N LEU A 44 -8.54 -14.39 8.25
CA LEU A 44 -9.15 -13.13 8.64
C LEU A 44 -8.34 -12.42 9.72
N VAL A 45 -8.06 -11.14 9.50
CA VAL A 45 -7.31 -10.27 10.41
C VAL A 45 -8.08 -8.99 10.64
N THR A 46 -8.02 -8.49 11.88
CA THR A 46 -8.51 -7.16 12.23
C THR A 46 -7.31 -6.24 12.43
N LEU A 47 -7.29 -5.10 11.74
CA LEU A 47 -6.43 -3.97 12.08
C LEU A 47 -7.16 -3.09 13.08
N HIS A 48 -6.67 -3.04 14.32
CA HIS A 48 -7.17 -2.10 15.31
C HIS A 48 -6.46 -0.76 15.15
N PRO A 49 -7.19 0.38 15.19
CA PRO A 49 -6.57 1.69 15.17
C PRO A 49 -5.79 1.93 16.48
N ALA A 50 -4.95 2.96 16.48
CA ALA A 50 -4.31 3.43 17.70
C ALA A 50 -5.36 3.89 18.73
N ASP A 51 -5.23 3.42 19.97
CA ASP A 51 -6.02 3.90 21.11
C ASP A 51 -5.10 4.50 22.18
N PRO A 52 -5.12 5.82 22.42
CA PRO A 52 -4.23 6.47 23.36
C PRO A 52 -4.47 6.06 24.83
N ASP A 53 -5.62 5.48 25.15
CA ASP A 53 -5.99 5.06 26.50
C ASP A 53 -5.62 3.59 26.77
N GLU A 54 -5.19 2.83 25.75
CA GLU A 54 -4.74 1.44 25.88
C GLU A 54 -3.24 1.32 26.22
N ALA A 55 -2.85 0.12 26.66
CA ALA A 55 -1.45 -0.20 26.97
C ALA A 55 -0.54 -0.20 25.72
N GLN A 56 -1.11 -0.41 24.54
CA GLN A 56 -0.42 -0.29 23.25
C GLN A 56 -1.07 0.84 22.44
N PRO A 57 -0.54 2.07 22.52
CA PRO A 57 -1.14 3.23 21.88
C PRO A 57 -0.88 3.33 20.37
N TRP A 58 -0.58 2.22 19.70
CA TRP A 58 -0.32 2.15 18.27
C TRP A 58 -1.21 1.10 17.60
N PRO A 59 -1.45 1.18 16.27
CA PRO A 59 -2.24 0.21 15.55
C PRO A 59 -1.64 -1.19 15.66
N ARG A 60 -2.51 -2.21 15.70
CA ARG A 60 -2.08 -3.62 15.83
C ARG A 60 -2.95 -4.56 15.02
N PHE A 61 -2.35 -5.67 14.57
CA PHE A 61 -3.11 -6.78 14.01
C PHE A 61 -3.64 -7.71 15.11
N ALA A 62 -4.87 -8.17 14.90
CA ALA A 62 -5.47 -9.25 15.66
C ALA A 62 -5.93 -10.35 14.69
N ALA A 63 -5.31 -11.53 14.76
CA ALA A 63 -5.74 -12.72 14.05
C ALA A 63 -7.14 -13.11 14.52
N GLN A 64 -8.11 -13.11 13.61
CA GLN A 64 -9.43 -13.73 13.84
C GLN A 64 -9.41 -15.20 13.44
N GLU A 65 -8.54 -15.54 12.49
CA GLU A 65 -8.24 -16.92 12.08
C GLU A 65 -6.73 -17.13 12.03
N GLY A 66 -6.29 -18.38 12.26
CA GLY A 66 -4.88 -18.73 12.28
C GLY A 66 -4.19 -18.43 13.62
N SER A 67 -2.94 -18.01 13.57
CA SER A 67 -2.09 -17.82 14.75
C SER A 67 -1.59 -16.39 14.85
N GLN A 68 -1.91 -15.70 15.94
CA GLN A 68 -1.38 -14.36 16.23
C GLN A 68 0.16 -14.37 16.24
N ALA A 69 0.77 -15.38 16.85
CA ALA A 69 2.24 -15.47 16.92
C ALA A 69 2.90 -15.57 15.54
N VAL A 70 2.21 -16.12 14.53
CA VAL A 70 2.70 -16.17 13.16
C VAL A 70 2.58 -14.79 12.49
N LEU A 71 1.53 -14.02 12.78
CA LEU A 71 1.45 -12.64 12.32
C LEU A 71 2.57 -11.80 12.93
N ASP A 72 2.77 -11.89 14.24
CA ASP A 72 3.79 -11.12 14.97
C ASP A 72 5.22 -11.47 14.52
N GLU A 73 5.46 -12.70 14.04
CA GLU A 73 6.76 -13.10 13.46
C GLU A 73 7.01 -12.42 12.09
N HIS A 74 5.95 -12.13 11.34
CA HIS A 74 6.04 -11.66 9.95
C HIS A 74 5.77 -10.18 9.76
N PHE A 75 5.14 -9.51 10.72
CA PHE A 75 4.81 -8.10 10.66
C PHE A 75 5.30 -7.40 11.93
N LEU A 76 6.16 -6.42 11.74
CA LEU A 76 6.60 -5.55 12.82
C LEU A 76 5.54 -4.49 13.13
N ASP A 77 5.52 -3.98 14.35
CA ASP A 77 4.61 -2.91 14.77
C ASP A 77 4.71 -1.70 13.84
N GLU A 78 5.92 -1.34 13.40
CA GLU A 78 6.14 -0.23 12.47
C GLU A 78 5.47 -0.46 11.11
N GLU A 79 5.42 -1.71 10.64
CA GLU A 79 4.76 -2.03 9.37
C GLU A 79 3.24 -1.99 9.50
N VAL A 80 2.70 -2.30 10.68
CA VAL A 80 1.27 -2.18 10.97
C VAL A 80 0.87 -0.70 11.06
N VAL A 81 1.72 0.15 11.65
CA VAL A 81 1.56 1.61 11.64
C VAL A 81 1.57 2.13 10.21
N GLU A 82 2.56 1.74 9.40
CA GLU A 82 2.65 2.15 7.99
C GLU A 82 1.40 1.74 7.20
N LEU A 83 0.86 0.55 7.42
CA LEU A 83 -0.39 0.15 6.78
C LEU A 83 -1.57 1.04 7.20
N ALA A 84 -1.69 1.35 8.49
CA ALA A 84 -2.77 2.22 8.97
C ALA A 84 -2.69 3.61 8.32
N ASP A 85 -1.49 4.19 8.21
CA ASP A 85 -1.26 5.47 7.55
C ASP A 85 -1.57 5.42 6.05
N ILE A 86 -1.21 4.32 5.37
CA ILE A 86 -1.54 4.11 3.95
C ILE A 86 -3.06 4.03 3.78
N LEU A 87 -3.76 3.28 4.63
CA LEU A 87 -5.22 3.15 4.55
C LEU A 87 -5.92 4.50 4.79
N ASP A 88 -5.47 5.28 5.78
CA ASP A 88 -5.96 6.65 6.00
C ASP A 88 -5.73 7.55 4.78
N PHE A 89 -4.53 7.50 4.18
CA PHE A 89 -4.23 8.22 2.94
C PHE A 89 -5.16 7.84 1.78
N LEU A 90 -5.56 6.57 1.69
CA LEU A 90 -6.51 6.08 0.68
C LEU A 90 -7.96 6.40 1.01
N GLY A 91 -8.23 7.01 2.17
CA GLY A 91 -9.57 7.36 2.62
C GLY A 91 -10.37 6.15 3.14
N GLU A 92 -9.69 5.07 3.50
CA GLU A 92 -10.31 3.95 4.21
C GLU A 92 -10.47 4.33 5.68
N ASP A 93 -11.72 4.58 6.09
CA ASP A 93 -12.04 4.85 7.48
C ASP A 93 -11.90 3.56 8.30
N ILE A 94 -10.88 3.50 9.17
CA ILE A 94 -10.67 2.39 10.10
C ILE A 94 -11.60 2.63 11.30
N PRO A 95 -12.66 1.83 11.48
CA PRO A 95 -13.57 2.02 12.61
C PRO A 95 -12.82 1.85 13.93
N SER A 96 -13.30 2.48 15.01
CA SER A 96 -12.75 2.27 16.37
C SER A 96 -12.77 0.80 16.80
N THR A 97 -13.70 0.01 16.24
CA THR A 97 -13.80 -1.44 16.46
C THR A 97 -12.77 -2.27 15.68
N GLY A 98 -12.03 -1.63 14.77
CA GLY A 98 -11.06 -2.24 13.86
C GLY A 98 -11.61 -2.49 12.45
N TYR A 99 -10.69 -2.61 11.50
CA TYR A 99 -10.92 -2.90 10.10
C TYR A 99 -10.63 -4.38 9.81
N LEU A 100 -11.65 -5.13 9.43
CA LEU A 100 -11.60 -6.58 9.23
C LEU A 100 -11.37 -6.91 7.75
N PHE A 101 -10.38 -7.74 7.45
CA PHE A 101 -10.08 -8.14 6.07
C PHE A 101 -9.37 -9.50 5.99
N PRO A 102 -9.53 -10.25 4.88
CA PRO A 102 -8.68 -11.40 4.59
C PRO A 102 -7.27 -10.94 4.21
N LEU A 103 -6.25 -11.47 4.88
CA LEU A 103 -4.87 -11.01 4.71
C LEU A 103 -4.39 -11.15 3.25
N GLU A 104 -4.78 -12.24 2.59
CA GLU A 104 -4.43 -12.54 1.20
C GLU A 104 -5.11 -11.62 0.17
N GLU A 105 -6.23 -11.01 0.50
CA GLU A 105 -7.02 -10.18 -0.44
C GLU A 105 -6.68 -8.69 -0.34
N LEU A 106 -6.00 -8.26 0.74
CA LEU A 106 -5.75 -6.84 1.01
C LEU A 106 -5.06 -6.14 -0.17
N ALA A 107 -3.95 -6.72 -0.66
CA ALA A 107 -3.21 -6.10 -1.76
C ALA A 107 -3.98 -6.16 -3.08
N GLU A 108 -4.76 -7.21 -3.33
CA GLU A 108 -5.58 -7.34 -4.53
C GLU A 108 -6.65 -6.25 -4.61
N ARG A 109 -7.16 -5.81 -3.45
CA ARG A 109 -8.12 -4.71 -3.36
C ARG A 109 -7.50 -3.35 -3.72
N PHE A 110 -6.29 -3.05 -3.26
CA PHE A 110 -5.71 -1.71 -3.36
C PHE A 110 -4.73 -1.52 -4.51
N LEU A 111 -4.01 -2.56 -4.94
CA LEU A 111 -3.03 -2.42 -6.03
C LEU A 111 -3.64 -1.96 -7.36
N PRO A 112 -4.78 -2.49 -7.84
CA PRO A 112 -5.33 -2.07 -9.14
C PRO A 112 -5.60 -0.56 -9.23
N PRO A 113 -6.37 0.08 -8.32
CA PRO A 113 -6.63 1.52 -8.44
C PRO A 113 -5.37 2.38 -8.26
N LEU A 114 -4.41 1.96 -7.42
CA LEU A 114 -3.14 2.68 -7.26
C LEU A 114 -2.31 2.69 -8.54
N ARG A 115 -2.22 1.53 -9.20
CA ARG A 115 -1.50 1.39 -10.48
C ARG A 115 -2.19 2.18 -11.58
N GLU A 116 -3.51 2.14 -11.66
CA GLU A 116 -4.28 2.96 -12.59
C GLU A 116 -4.00 4.46 -12.41
N GLU A 117 -3.94 4.95 -11.17
CA GLU A 117 -3.62 6.36 -10.88
C GLU A 117 -2.19 6.73 -11.36
N LEU A 118 -1.20 5.88 -11.12
CA LEU A 118 0.18 6.10 -11.57
C LEU A 118 0.30 6.07 -13.10
N THR A 119 -0.32 5.09 -13.75
CA THR A 119 -0.35 4.98 -15.21
C THR A 119 -1.04 6.19 -15.84
N ALA A 120 -2.18 6.63 -15.29
CA ALA A 120 -2.87 7.83 -15.75
C ALA A 120 -2.02 9.11 -15.61
N ALA A 121 -1.11 9.14 -14.64
CA ALA A 121 -0.13 10.21 -14.46
C ALA A 121 1.13 10.07 -15.35
N GLY A 122 1.21 9.02 -16.18
CA GLY A 122 2.34 8.74 -17.06
C GLY A 122 3.57 8.19 -16.32
N ILE A 123 3.40 7.64 -15.13
CA ILE A 123 4.47 7.01 -14.34
C ILE A 123 4.56 5.54 -14.73
N ALA A 124 5.70 5.13 -15.27
CA ALA A 124 5.98 3.73 -15.58
C ALA A 124 6.22 2.94 -14.29
N LEU A 125 5.53 1.81 -14.14
CA LEU A 125 5.76 0.88 -13.05
C LEU A 125 6.91 -0.04 -13.45
N SER A 126 8.00 -0.03 -12.68
CA SER A 126 9.15 -0.92 -12.91
C SER A 126 8.69 -2.38 -12.77
N GLY A 127 8.52 -3.09 -13.89
CA GLY A 127 8.01 -4.47 -13.91
C GLY A 127 7.21 -4.81 -15.17
N GLU A 128 6.71 -3.83 -15.91
CA GLU A 128 6.35 -4.02 -17.31
C GLU A 128 7.64 -4.09 -18.12
N ALA A 129 8.15 -5.31 -18.28
CA ALA A 129 9.22 -5.55 -19.24
C ALA A 129 8.75 -5.04 -20.60
N ASP A 130 9.43 -4.03 -21.14
CA ASP A 130 9.42 -3.78 -22.57
C ASP A 130 9.56 -5.13 -23.27
N PRO A 131 8.67 -5.50 -24.21
CA PRO A 131 8.93 -6.66 -25.04
C PRO A 131 10.23 -6.35 -25.77
N VAL A 132 11.32 -7.01 -25.34
CA VAL A 132 12.60 -6.98 -26.04
C VAL A 132 12.28 -7.51 -27.44
N GLU A 133 12.14 -6.60 -28.40
CA GLU A 133 12.10 -6.93 -29.82
C GLU A 133 13.41 -7.65 -30.12
N ASP A 134 13.35 -8.97 -30.23
CA ASP A 134 14.46 -9.81 -30.62
C ASP A 134 14.76 -9.56 -32.11
N PRO A 135 15.86 -8.87 -32.48
CA PRO A 135 16.11 -8.48 -33.87
C PRO A 135 16.64 -9.65 -34.73
N LYS A 136 16.58 -10.89 -34.25
CA LYS A 136 17.18 -12.06 -34.91
C LYS A 136 16.23 -12.96 -35.73
N ARG A 137 15.06 -12.47 -36.16
CA ARG A 137 14.20 -13.19 -37.12
C ARG A 137 13.99 -12.45 -38.44
N ARG A 138 15.05 -11.94 -39.07
CA ARG A 138 15.05 -11.63 -40.52
C ARG A 138 16.41 -11.90 -41.12
N SER A 139 16.68 -13.17 -41.44
CA SER A 139 17.65 -13.60 -42.46
C SER A 139 17.41 -15.10 -42.70
N GLY A 140 16.36 -15.39 -43.46
CA GLY A 140 16.19 -16.64 -44.20
C GLY A 140 16.26 -16.32 -45.67
#